data_AF-A0A845LTZ6-F1
#
_entry.id   AF-A0A845LTZ6-F1
#
_cell.length_a   1.000
_cell.length_b   1.000
_cell.length_c   1.000
_cell.angle_alpha   90.00
_cell.angle_beta   90.00
_cell.angle_gamma   90.00
#
_symmetry.space_group_name_H-M   'P 1'
#
loop_
_entity.id
_entity.type
_entity.pdbx_description
1 polymer ?
#
loop_
_entity_poly.entity_id
_entity_poly.type
_entity_poly.pdbx_seq_one_letter_code
_entity_poly.pdbx_strand_id
1 'polypeptide(L)'
;MASNRYKELMKRAQSEKIRLTRAIHNEIKEIFKDVSKSLERKAVGAKRVNLTERFMLDYKKAIDAELKEVRKELYSKNKKAIEDAANAAVQLQLSFLEEIDTKYSLGLGETFRDAFSRVPQEAMNEILSGKMYKDRAGLSERIWADTKGMEKDIDYIIAKGIAEKKSAYDLAKDLEAYLDPEAKKDWEWSNVYPNARKQIDYNAQRMARTSVNHAFFNANMKSYAKNPFVEGVEWMLSNSHYERQVKPFGPDVCDEYAKHDEGLGTGVFPVDKVPLPHPMCLCTQAAYIPKDFDEIGEELGKWVRGESNPTLDAWYGEFGREFAGGEKQDGDIYKFRKKESYADWFDKRNDSYKKAFLGTHKYYLHKAGVFKDGYFDMPWAELNTEKNRIIVAREKTLAQGPKWKSEIKLEEHVAKRKKKEHIPQEWTSKDYNSKIQGIINNKESDVYRYLDKYVVFSDGDWIVMMSQEGTMETAFSPDDFKSYVAKEKGYELLGKIEELYKHGQ
;
A
#
# COMPACT_ATOMS: atom_id res chain seq x y z
N MET A 1 14.74 22.96 15.97
CA MET A 1 14.01 22.35 17.12
C MET A 1 12.51 21.99 16.89
N ALA A 2 11.89 22.08 15.69
CA ALA A 2 10.51 21.55 15.47
C ALA A 2 10.38 20.06 15.69
N SER A 3 11.41 19.28 15.34
CA SER A 3 11.36 17.82 15.43
C SER A 3 10.94 17.35 16.84
N ASN A 4 11.27 18.09 17.91
CA ASN A 4 10.82 17.75 19.26
C ASN A 4 9.37 18.18 19.55
N ARG A 5 8.97 19.42 19.23
CA ARG A 5 7.61 19.91 19.53
C ARG A 5 6.54 19.18 18.74
N TYR A 6 6.77 18.96 17.44
CA TYR A 6 5.85 18.19 16.61
C TYR A 6 5.70 16.74 17.12
N LYS A 7 6.80 16.10 17.54
CA LYS A 7 6.77 14.77 18.18
C LYS A 7 5.97 14.74 19.48
N GLU A 8 5.98 15.81 20.28
CA GLU A 8 5.14 15.91 21.47
C GLU A 8 3.65 15.95 21.11
N LEU A 9 3.26 16.79 20.15
CA LEU A 9 1.87 16.86 19.68
C LEU A 9 1.42 15.51 19.09
N MET A 10 2.30 14.85 18.32
CA MET A 10 2.08 13.49 17.80
C MET A 10 1.79 12.49 18.92
N LYS A 11 2.61 12.49 19.98
CA LYS A 11 2.41 11.59 21.15
C LYS A 11 1.08 11.85 21.84
N ARG A 12 0.64 13.11 21.95
CA ARG A 12 -0.67 13.47 22.51
C ARG A 12 -1.82 12.93 21.65
N ALA A 13 -1.79 13.19 20.34
CA ALA A 13 -2.81 12.71 19.41
C ALA A 13 -2.89 11.17 19.39
N GLN A 14 -1.74 10.49 19.39
CA GLN A 14 -1.69 9.03 19.47
C GLN A 14 -2.23 8.49 20.80
N SER A 15 -1.96 9.17 21.92
CA SER A 15 -2.51 8.79 23.22
C SER A 15 -4.03 8.93 23.25
N GLU A 16 -4.56 9.98 22.62
CA GLU A 16 -5.99 10.20 22.49
C GLU A 16 -6.65 9.13 21.61
N LYS A 17 -6.06 8.76 20.47
CA LYS A 17 -6.52 7.61 19.65
C LYS A 17 -6.61 6.32 20.46
N ILE A 18 -5.60 6.04 21.28
CA ILE A 18 -5.57 4.85 22.16
C ILE A 18 -6.67 4.95 23.23
N ARG A 19 -6.88 6.12 23.82
CA ARG A 19 -7.95 6.37 24.80
C ARG A 19 -9.33 6.12 24.20
N LEU A 20 -9.60 6.68 23.02
CA LEU A 20 -10.85 6.48 22.27
C LEU A 20 -11.09 5.00 21.94
N THR A 21 -10.04 4.30 21.49
CA THR A 21 -10.11 2.85 21.22
C THR A 21 -10.49 2.04 22.46
N ARG A 22 -9.92 2.36 23.62
CA ARG A 22 -10.27 1.70 24.89
C ARG A 22 -11.69 2.04 25.34
N ALA A 23 -12.11 3.30 25.17
CA ALA A 23 -13.44 3.74 25.53
C ALA A 23 -14.51 2.99 24.72
N ILE A 24 -14.39 2.94 23.39
CA ILE A 24 -15.36 2.23 22.54
C ILE A 24 -15.37 0.72 22.81
N HIS A 25 -14.23 0.12 23.15
CA HIS A 25 -14.18 -1.29 23.57
C HIS A 25 -15.00 -1.55 24.84
N ASN A 26 -14.93 -0.66 25.82
CA ASN A 26 -15.72 -0.78 27.03
C ASN A 26 -17.21 -0.51 26.76
N GLU A 27 -17.55 0.50 25.95
CA GLU A 27 -18.95 0.76 25.57
C GLU A 27 -19.58 -0.44 24.86
N ILE A 28 -18.85 -1.09 23.93
CA ILE A 28 -19.35 -2.29 23.24
C ILE A 28 -19.62 -3.44 24.21
N LYS A 29 -18.75 -3.64 25.20
CA LYS A 29 -18.98 -4.66 26.24
C LYS A 29 -20.25 -4.38 27.04
N GLU A 30 -20.46 -3.13 27.45
CA GLU A 30 -21.66 -2.74 28.20
C GLU A 30 -22.93 -2.93 27.36
N ILE A 31 -22.91 -2.63 26.05
CA ILE A 31 -24.04 -2.90 25.14
C ILE A 31 -24.46 -4.39 25.20
N PHE A 32 -23.51 -5.31 25.08
CA PHE A 32 -23.82 -6.74 25.13
C PHE A 32 -24.23 -7.22 26.52
N LYS A 33 -23.63 -6.65 27.57
CA LYS A 33 -23.99 -6.93 28.96
C LYS A 33 -25.42 -6.52 29.29
N ASP A 34 -25.87 -5.38 28.78
CA ASP A 34 -27.23 -4.89 29.00
C ASP A 34 -28.28 -5.74 28.27
N VAL A 35 -27.95 -6.23 27.06
CA VAL A 35 -28.78 -7.22 26.34
C VAL A 35 -28.92 -8.51 27.14
N SER A 36 -27.80 -9.05 27.63
CA SER A 36 -27.81 -10.28 28.44
C SER A 36 -28.70 -10.12 29.68
N LYS A 37 -28.53 -9.02 30.44
CA LYS A 37 -29.39 -8.70 31.61
C LYS A 37 -30.86 -8.50 31.24
N SER A 38 -31.16 -7.86 30.10
CA SER A 38 -32.54 -7.67 29.63
C SER A 38 -33.22 -9.02 29.38
N LEU A 39 -32.50 -9.95 28.74
CA LEU A 39 -33.00 -11.28 28.42
C LEU A 39 -33.09 -12.18 29.65
N GLU A 40 -32.18 -12.06 30.61
CA GLU A 40 -32.26 -12.76 31.91
C GLU A 40 -33.58 -12.41 32.63
N ARG A 41 -33.93 -11.12 32.72
CA ARG A 41 -35.19 -10.70 33.37
C ARG A 41 -36.42 -11.32 32.70
N LYS A 42 -36.41 -11.44 31.37
CA LYS A 42 -37.48 -12.08 30.59
C LYS A 42 -37.51 -13.60 30.80
N ALA A 43 -36.36 -14.23 31.02
CA ALA A 43 -36.22 -15.65 31.34
C ALA A 43 -36.76 -16.01 32.73
N VAL A 44 -36.45 -15.20 33.76
CA VAL A 44 -36.90 -15.43 35.15
C VAL A 44 -38.43 -15.35 35.29
N GLY A 45 -39.10 -14.58 34.45
CA GLY A 45 -40.57 -14.52 34.39
C GLY A 45 -41.23 -15.79 33.83
N ALA A 46 -40.49 -16.59 33.06
CA ALA A 46 -40.93 -17.92 32.65
C ALA A 46 -40.63 -18.90 33.78
N LYS A 47 -41.65 -19.17 34.63
CA LYS A 47 -41.60 -20.28 35.59
C LYS A 47 -41.12 -21.58 34.90
N ARG A 48 -40.70 -22.60 35.66
CA ARG A 48 -40.32 -23.96 35.21
C ARG A 48 -41.47 -24.69 34.48
N VAL A 49 -41.95 -24.12 33.38
CA VAL A 49 -42.98 -24.63 32.49
C VAL A 49 -42.26 -25.32 31.34
N ASN A 50 -42.86 -26.38 30.81
CA ASN A 50 -42.35 -27.07 29.63
C ASN A 50 -42.16 -26.09 28.47
N LEU A 51 -41.14 -26.33 27.65
CA LEU A 51 -40.79 -25.51 26.50
C LEU A 51 -41.95 -25.52 25.49
N THR A 52 -42.76 -24.45 25.47
CA THR A 52 -43.85 -24.30 24.50
C THR A 52 -43.34 -23.60 23.27
N GLU A 53 -43.87 -23.97 22.10
CA GLU A 53 -43.61 -23.27 20.83
C GLU A 53 -43.90 -21.76 20.96
N ARG A 54 -44.94 -21.41 21.72
CA ARG A 54 -45.31 -20.02 21.97
C ARG A 54 -44.24 -19.24 22.75
N PHE A 55 -43.70 -19.83 23.82
CA PHE A 55 -42.60 -19.21 24.57
C PHE A 55 -41.39 -18.96 23.67
N MET A 56 -41.02 -19.94 22.83
CA MET A 56 -39.89 -19.81 21.91
C MET A 56 -40.07 -18.70 20.89
N LEU A 57 -41.28 -18.56 20.34
CA LEU A 57 -41.61 -17.48 19.41
C LEU A 57 -41.54 -16.10 20.09
N ASP A 58 -42.05 -15.99 21.32
CA ASP A 58 -42.03 -14.72 22.06
C ASP A 58 -40.61 -14.37 22.52
N TYR A 59 -39.80 -15.35 22.91
CA TYR A 59 -38.40 -15.15 23.29
C TYR A 59 -37.52 -14.77 22.09
N LYS A 60 -37.72 -15.41 20.93
CA LYS A 60 -37.04 -15.04 19.68
C LYS A 60 -37.37 -13.60 19.27
N LYS A 61 -38.64 -13.21 19.33
CA LYS A 61 -39.05 -11.82 19.09
C LYS A 61 -38.39 -10.83 20.04
N ALA A 62 -38.24 -11.21 21.31
CA ALA A 62 -37.53 -10.38 22.28
C ALA A 62 -36.05 -10.22 21.89
N ILE A 63 -35.36 -11.30 21.51
CA ILE A 63 -33.98 -11.25 21.02
C ILE A 63 -33.85 -10.37 19.79
N ASP A 64 -34.73 -10.53 18.80
CA ASP A 64 -34.69 -9.74 17.56
C ASP A 64 -34.82 -8.24 17.83
N ALA A 65 -35.64 -7.86 18.83
CA ALA A 65 -35.78 -6.49 19.29
C ALA A 65 -34.49 -5.97 19.96
N GLU A 66 -33.89 -6.76 20.86
CA GLU A 66 -32.62 -6.39 21.50
C GLU A 66 -31.49 -6.24 20.46
N LEU A 67 -31.38 -7.17 19.50
CA LEU A 67 -30.38 -7.11 18.43
C LEU A 67 -30.56 -5.88 17.53
N LYS A 68 -31.79 -5.42 17.34
CA LYS A 68 -32.07 -4.17 16.62
C LYS A 68 -31.52 -2.96 17.37
N GLU A 69 -31.70 -2.89 18.69
CA GLU A 69 -31.12 -1.83 19.51
C GLU A 69 -29.58 -1.93 19.56
N VAL A 70 -29.01 -3.14 19.66
CA VAL A 70 -27.55 -3.35 19.55
C VAL A 70 -27.00 -2.76 18.26
N ARG A 71 -27.63 -3.02 17.11
CA ARG A 71 -27.18 -2.45 15.83
C ARG A 71 -27.15 -0.91 15.86
N LYS A 72 -28.19 -0.30 16.43
CA LYS A 72 -28.33 1.15 16.53
C LYS A 72 -27.28 1.75 17.48
N GLU A 73 -27.07 1.15 18.64
CA GLU A 73 -26.07 1.59 19.61
C GLU A 73 -24.65 1.42 19.06
N LEU A 74 -24.33 0.25 18.49
CA LEU A 74 -23.06 0.01 17.82
C LEU A 74 -22.81 1.07 16.75
N TYR A 75 -23.79 1.39 15.92
CA TYR A 75 -23.63 2.40 14.87
C TYR A 75 -23.37 3.79 15.46
N SER A 76 -24.19 4.22 16.42
CA SER A 76 -24.07 5.54 17.04
C SER A 76 -22.74 5.72 17.76
N LYS A 77 -22.32 4.72 18.56
CA LYS A 77 -21.07 4.77 19.33
C LYS A 77 -19.84 4.71 18.42
N ASN A 78 -19.85 3.83 17.42
CA ASN A 78 -18.76 3.77 16.44
C ASN A 78 -18.66 5.06 15.62
N LYS A 79 -19.79 5.62 15.17
CA LYS A 79 -19.80 6.89 14.43
C LYS A 79 -19.14 8.00 15.25
N LYS A 80 -19.49 8.14 16.54
CA LYS A 80 -18.89 9.13 17.43
C LYS A 80 -17.39 8.89 17.65
N ALA A 81 -16.97 7.65 17.87
CA ALA A 81 -15.57 7.31 18.05
C ALA A 81 -14.72 7.57 16.79
N ILE A 82 -15.29 7.33 15.60
CA ILE A 82 -14.69 7.67 14.30
C ILE A 82 -14.52 9.19 14.16
N GLU A 83 -15.57 9.95 14.46
CA GLU A 83 -15.55 11.42 14.45
C GLU A 83 -14.48 11.97 15.40
N ASP A 84 -14.44 11.50 16.64
CA ASP A 84 -13.46 11.92 17.63
C ASP A 84 -12.02 11.59 17.23
N ALA A 85 -11.81 10.43 16.62
CA ALA A 85 -10.50 10.03 16.13
C ALA A 85 -10.04 10.90 14.95
N ALA A 86 -10.96 11.24 14.03
CA ALA A 86 -10.66 12.13 12.92
C ALA A 86 -10.36 13.56 13.41
N ASN A 87 -11.11 14.05 14.40
CA ASN A 87 -10.84 15.34 15.05
C ASN A 87 -9.49 15.36 15.78
N ALA A 88 -9.15 14.30 16.52
CA ALA A 88 -7.86 14.20 17.22
C ALA A 88 -6.66 14.23 16.25
N ALA A 89 -6.80 13.63 15.07
CA ALA A 89 -5.80 13.68 14.01
C ALA A 89 -5.63 15.07 13.41
N VAL A 90 -6.74 15.79 13.17
CA VAL A 90 -6.70 17.17 12.62
C VAL A 90 -6.16 18.16 13.65
N GLN A 91 -6.55 18.01 14.92
CA GLN A 91 -6.12 18.89 16.01
C GLN A 91 -4.59 18.95 16.17
N LEU A 92 -3.89 17.85 15.86
CA LEU A 92 -2.44 17.81 15.80
C LEU A 92 -1.87 18.88 14.84
N GLN A 93 -2.39 18.94 13.60
CA GLN A 93 -1.91 19.91 12.60
C GLN A 93 -2.30 21.33 12.96
N LEU A 94 -3.54 21.52 13.44
CA LEU A 94 -4.01 22.82 13.89
C LEU A 94 -3.15 23.36 15.03
N SER A 95 -2.93 22.57 16.08
CA SER A 95 -2.09 23.02 17.20
C SER A 95 -0.65 23.32 16.77
N PHE A 96 -0.08 22.56 15.84
CA PHE A 96 1.25 22.87 15.32
C PHE A 96 1.29 24.24 14.61
N LEU A 97 0.36 24.49 13.70
CA LEU A 97 0.32 25.72 12.91
C LEU A 97 -0.15 26.94 13.72
N GLU A 98 -1.09 26.78 14.65
CA GLU A 98 -1.55 27.83 15.57
C GLU A 98 -0.46 28.25 16.57
N GLU A 99 0.37 27.32 17.04
CA GLU A 99 1.52 27.66 17.88
C GLU A 99 2.54 28.51 17.09
N ILE A 100 2.75 28.22 15.80
CA ILE A 100 3.61 29.04 14.92
C ILE A 100 2.97 30.41 14.68
N ASP A 101 1.68 30.44 14.34
CA ASP A 101 0.90 31.66 14.15
C ASP A 101 1.00 32.60 15.36
N THR A 102 0.82 32.05 16.55
CA THR A 102 0.90 32.81 17.81
C THR A 102 2.31 33.31 18.08
N LYS A 103 3.33 32.45 17.92
CA LYS A 103 4.73 32.81 18.21
C LYS A 103 5.24 33.92 17.29
N TYR A 104 4.83 33.90 16.02
CA TYR A 104 5.31 34.83 15.00
C TYR A 104 4.30 35.95 14.67
N SER A 105 3.16 36.00 15.36
CA SER A 105 2.09 36.99 15.17
C SER A 105 1.65 37.11 13.71
N LEU A 106 1.40 35.96 13.06
CA LEU A 106 1.16 35.90 11.61
C LEU A 106 -0.28 36.30 11.22
N GLY A 107 -1.25 36.09 12.12
CA GLY A 107 -2.66 36.37 11.84
C GLY A 107 -3.32 35.34 10.90
N LEU A 108 -2.78 34.12 10.83
CA LEU A 108 -3.23 33.03 9.97
C LEU A 108 -4.11 32.00 10.69
N GLY A 109 -4.35 32.14 12.00
CA GLY A 109 -5.07 31.15 12.79
C GLY A 109 -6.47 30.78 12.26
N GLU A 110 -7.25 31.76 11.79
CA GLU A 110 -8.56 31.49 11.17
C GLU A 110 -8.41 30.75 9.84
N THR A 111 -7.46 31.20 8.99
CA THR A 111 -7.12 30.53 7.73
C THR A 111 -6.73 29.06 7.93
N PHE A 112 -5.92 28.76 8.95
CA PHE A 112 -5.58 27.38 9.27
C PHE A 112 -6.81 26.58 9.72
N ARG A 113 -7.65 27.12 10.60
CA ARG A 113 -8.89 26.43 11.02
C ARG A 113 -9.78 26.10 9.84
N ASP A 114 -9.95 27.04 8.91
CA ASP A 114 -10.76 26.86 7.72
C ASP A 114 -10.19 25.76 6.79
N ALA A 115 -8.86 25.71 6.60
CA ALA A 115 -8.17 24.69 5.79
C ALA A 115 -8.59 23.26 6.16
N PHE A 116 -8.63 23.01 7.47
CA PHE A 116 -8.78 21.68 8.02
C PHE A 116 -10.21 21.42 8.50
N SER A 117 -11.10 22.42 8.53
CA SER A 117 -12.47 22.34 9.05
C SER A 117 -13.28 21.16 8.51
N ARG A 118 -13.12 20.82 7.22
CA ARG A 118 -13.85 19.74 6.55
C ARG A 118 -13.18 18.37 6.66
N VAL A 119 -11.89 18.32 7.00
CA VAL A 119 -11.10 17.09 6.99
C VAL A 119 -11.67 16.00 7.91
N PRO A 120 -12.11 16.29 9.16
CA PRO A 120 -12.68 15.25 10.02
C PRO A 120 -13.93 14.61 9.41
N GLN A 121 -14.83 15.44 8.88
CA GLN A 121 -16.09 14.99 8.28
C GLN A 121 -15.86 14.17 7.01
N GLU A 122 -14.93 14.58 6.16
CA GLU A 122 -14.55 13.83 4.96
C GLU A 122 -13.94 12.47 5.29
N ALA A 123 -12.98 12.44 6.22
CA ALA A 123 -12.34 11.19 6.66
C ALA A 123 -13.36 10.22 7.26
N MET A 124 -14.27 10.73 8.09
CA MET A 124 -15.38 9.95 8.65
C MET A 124 -16.29 9.41 7.54
N ASN A 125 -16.73 10.24 6.60
CA ASN A 125 -17.66 9.84 5.55
C ASN A 125 -17.11 8.72 4.67
N GLU A 126 -15.80 8.70 4.39
CA GLU A 126 -15.17 7.62 3.61
C GLU A 126 -15.17 6.27 4.33
N ILE A 127 -15.15 6.27 5.66
CA ILE A 127 -15.28 5.06 6.48
C ILE A 127 -16.74 4.64 6.58
N LEU A 128 -17.64 5.59 6.86
CA LEU A 128 -19.07 5.31 7.00
C LEU A 128 -19.66 4.74 5.70
N SER A 129 -19.26 5.27 4.55
CA SER A 129 -19.69 4.81 3.22
C SER A 129 -18.90 3.62 2.68
N GLY A 130 -17.79 3.26 3.32
CA GLY A 130 -16.90 2.21 2.84
C GLY A 130 -16.03 2.58 1.63
N LYS A 131 -16.07 3.84 1.16
CA LYS A 131 -15.23 4.32 0.05
C LYS A 131 -13.74 4.04 0.25
N MET A 132 -13.28 4.01 1.51
CA MET A 132 -11.90 3.70 1.88
C MET A 132 -11.49 2.23 1.61
N TYR A 133 -12.45 1.32 1.44
CA TYR A 133 -12.21 -0.12 1.34
C TYR A 133 -12.43 -0.66 -0.07
N LYS A 134 -11.72 -1.74 -0.42
CA LYS A 134 -11.87 -2.44 -1.71
C LYS A 134 -13.25 -3.06 -1.88
N ASP A 135 -13.83 -3.56 -0.79
CA ASP A 135 -15.17 -4.19 -0.76
C ASP A 135 -16.31 -3.16 -0.78
N ARG A 136 -16.00 -1.86 -0.64
CA ARG A 136 -16.96 -0.76 -0.51
C ARG A 136 -17.97 -0.92 0.64
N ALA A 137 -17.69 -1.78 1.61
CA ALA A 137 -18.60 -2.02 2.73
C ALA A 137 -18.35 -0.97 3.83
N GLY A 138 -19.38 -0.19 4.13
CA GLY A 138 -19.40 0.85 5.15
C GLY A 138 -19.66 0.33 6.56
N LEU A 139 -19.83 1.25 7.50
CA LEU A 139 -20.03 0.90 8.92
C LEU A 139 -21.36 0.15 9.13
N SER A 140 -22.43 0.59 8.47
CA SER A 140 -23.76 -0.01 8.60
C SER A 140 -23.77 -1.45 8.11
N GLU A 141 -23.19 -1.71 6.93
CA GLU A 141 -23.09 -3.04 6.33
C GLU A 141 -22.27 -3.99 7.22
N ARG A 142 -21.17 -3.50 7.81
CA ARG A 142 -20.33 -4.30 8.71
C ARG A 142 -21.06 -4.66 10.01
N ILE A 143 -21.76 -3.71 10.62
CA ILE A 143 -22.59 -3.97 11.81
C ILE A 143 -23.72 -4.97 11.48
N TRP A 144 -24.35 -4.82 10.32
CA TRP A 144 -25.38 -5.75 9.88
C TRP A 144 -24.81 -7.17 9.68
N ALA A 145 -23.65 -7.31 9.02
CA ALA A 145 -23.00 -8.59 8.82
C ALA A 145 -22.61 -9.26 10.15
N ASP A 146 -22.04 -8.49 11.10
CA ASP A 146 -21.67 -8.99 12.42
C ASP A 146 -22.88 -9.47 13.22
N THR A 147 -23.96 -8.67 13.25
CA THR A 147 -25.19 -9.03 13.97
C THR A 147 -25.96 -10.16 13.28
N LYS A 148 -25.89 -10.30 11.95
CA LYS A 148 -26.40 -11.48 11.24
C LYS A 148 -25.68 -12.76 11.63
N GLY A 149 -24.37 -12.70 11.86
CA GLY A 149 -23.63 -13.82 12.45
C GLY A 149 -24.19 -14.18 13.83
N MET A 150 -24.57 -13.19 14.63
CA MET A 150 -25.14 -13.42 15.97
C MET A 150 -26.49 -14.11 15.91
N GLU A 151 -27.37 -13.65 15.02
CA GLU A 151 -28.67 -14.27 14.79
C GLU A 151 -28.52 -15.77 14.43
N LYS A 152 -27.55 -16.11 13.58
CA LYS A 152 -27.27 -17.52 13.21
C LYS A 152 -26.85 -18.37 14.40
N ASP A 153 -25.98 -17.86 15.25
CA ASP A 153 -25.53 -18.59 16.44
C ASP A 153 -26.68 -18.77 17.46
N ILE A 154 -27.54 -17.78 17.60
CA ILE A 154 -28.74 -17.86 18.45
C ILE A 154 -29.71 -18.92 17.89
N ASP A 155 -29.97 -18.89 16.58
CA ASP A 155 -30.81 -19.90 15.93
C ASP A 155 -30.23 -21.31 16.11
N TYR A 156 -28.90 -21.44 16.04
CA TYR A 156 -28.21 -22.70 16.32
C TYR A 156 -28.37 -23.16 17.78
N ILE A 157 -28.17 -22.27 18.76
CA ILE A 157 -28.34 -22.58 20.19
C ILE A 157 -29.79 -23.02 20.47
N ILE A 158 -30.78 -22.32 19.90
CA ILE A 158 -32.19 -22.68 20.00
C ILE A 158 -32.46 -24.08 19.42
N ALA A 159 -32.02 -24.33 18.18
CA ALA A 159 -32.24 -25.62 17.52
C ALA A 159 -31.61 -26.78 18.30
N LYS A 160 -30.40 -26.57 18.84
CA LYS A 160 -29.68 -27.56 19.64
C LYS A 160 -30.35 -27.80 20.99
N GLY A 161 -30.82 -26.76 21.67
CA GLY A 161 -31.58 -26.89 22.92
C GLY A 161 -32.89 -27.66 22.76
N ILE A 162 -33.59 -27.47 21.63
CA ILE A 162 -34.79 -28.25 21.28
C ILE A 162 -34.43 -29.72 21.08
N ALA A 163 -33.37 -30.01 20.31
CA ALA A 163 -32.92 -31.39 20.06
C ALA A 163 -32.50 -32.11 21.36
N GLU A 164 -31.92 -31.38 22.31
CA GLU A 164 -31.52 -31.89 23.62
C GLU A 164 -32.66 -31.92 24.66
N LYS A 165 -33.88 -31.51 24.27
CA LYS A 165 -35.07 -31.46 25.14
C LYS A 165 -34.86 -30.62 26.40
N LYS A 166 -34.08 -29.52 26.30
CA LYS A 166 -33.84 -28.59 27.41
C LYS A 166 -35.14 -27.94 27.89
N SER A 167 -35.19 -27.54 29.16
CA SER A 167 -36.29 -26.73 29.67
C SER A 167 -36.21 -25.30 29.12
N ALA A 168 -37.33 -24.56 29.14
CA ALA A 168 -37.36 -23.15 28.74
C ALA A 168 -36.37 -22.31 29.56
N TYR A 169 -36.19 -22.66 30.82
CA TYR A 169 -35.25 -22.02 31.73
C TYR A 169 -33.80 -22.29 31.35
N ASP A 170 -33.44 -23.55 31.08
CA ASP A 170 -32.05 -23.92 30.76
C ASP A 170 -31.61 -23.32 29.42
N LEU A 171 -32.49 -23.35 28.41
CA LEU A 171 -32.20 -22.72 27.12
C LEU A 171 -32.04 -21.20 27.25
N ALA A 172 -32.84 -20.56 28.11
CA ALA A 172 -32.69 -19.13 28.35
C ALA A 172 -31.37 -18.81 29.07
N LYS A 173 -30.92 -19.66 30.02
CA LYS A 173 -29.60 -19.53 30.66
C LYS A 173 -28.45 -19.75 29.69
N ASP A 174 -28.58 -20.65 28.71
CA ASP A 174 -27.59 -20.79 27.65
C ASP A 174 -27.50 -19.52 26.79
N LEU A 175 -28.63 -18.96 26.38
CA LEU A 175 -28.67 -17.74 25.56
C LEU A 175 -28.14 -16.51 26.32
N GLU A 176 -28.41 -16.42 27.63
CA GLU A 176 -27.81 -15.42 28.52
C GLU A 176 -26.27 -15.55 28.57
N ALA A 177 -25.77 -16.76 28.81
CA ALA A 177 -24.33 -17.04 28.84
C ALA A 177 -23.65 -16.78 27.48
N TYR A 178 -24.35 -17.03 26.38
CA TYR A 178 -23.87 -16.70 25.03
C TYR A 178 -23.69 -15.20 24.83
N LEU A 179 -24.69 -14.41 25.22
CA LEU A 179 -24.75 -12.97 25.01
C LEU A 179 -23.93 -12.16 26.02
N ASP A 180 -23.60 -12.74 27.17
CA ASP A 180 -22.70 -12.12 28.13
C ASP A 180 -21.23 -12.21 27.64
N PRO A 181 -20.55 -11.07 27.39
CA PRO A 181 -19.15 -11.04 26.97
C PRO A 181 -18.19 -11.50 28.08
N GLU A 182 -18.60 -11.48 29.35
CA GLU A 182 -17.77 -11.89 30.51
C GLU A 182 -18.01 -13.35 30.91
N ALA A 183 -19.09 -13.97 30.43
CA ALA A 183 -19.41 -15.36 30.74
C ALA A 183 -18.34 -16.31 30.22
N LYS A 184 -17.78 -17.11 31.14
CA LYS A 184 -16.86 -18.20 30.82
C LYS A 184 -17.61 -19.30 30.08
N LYS A 185 -17.19 -19.53 28.84
CA LYS A 185 -17.70 -20.62 28.00
C LYS A 185 -16.67 -21.75 28.01
N ASP A 186 -16.85 -22.63 28.98
CA ASP A 186 -15.92 -23.70 29.33
C ASP A 186 -16.01 -24.90 28.36
N TRP A 187 -15.46 -26.04 28.78
CA TRP A 187 -15.45 -27.26 27.98
C TRP A 187 -16.86 -27.79 27.73
N GLU A 188 -17.76 -27.73 28.73
CA GLU A 188 -19.14 -28.20 28.58
C GLU A 188 -19.89 -27.36 27.55
N TRP A 189 -19.78 -26.03 27.61
CA TRP A 189 -20.32 -25.14 26.57
C TRP A 189 -19.85 -25.56 25.18
N SER A 190 -18.55 -25.83 25.05
CA SER A 190 -17.93 -26.15 23.75
C SER A 190 -18.37 -27.51 23.19
N ASN A 191 -18.75 -28.45 24.07
CA ASN A 191 -19.28 -29.74 23.63
C ASN A 191 -20.73 -29.64 23.17
N VAL A 192 -21.53 -28.84 23.86
CA VAL A 192 -22.95 -28.65 23.53
C VAL A 192 -23.09 -27.75 22.29
N TYR A 193 -22.29 -26.68 22.22
CA TYR A 193 -22.33 -25.66 21.18
C TYR A 193 -20.98 -25.46 20.47
N PRO A 194 -20.40 -26.48 19.81
CA PRO A 194 -19.07 -26.39 19.20
C PRO A 194 -18.96 -25.35 18.09
N ASN A 195 -20.08 -25.05 17.42
CA ASN A 195 -20.13 -24.12 16.29
C ASN A 195 -20.53 -22.69 16.67
N ALA A 196 -20.89 -22.43 17.94
CA ALA A 196 -21.23 -21.09 18.41
C ALA A 196 -19.95 -20.32 18.80
N ARG A 197 -19.92 -19.02 18.50
CA ARG A 197 -18.80 -18.16 18.92
C ARG A 197 -18.71 -18.08 20.44
N LYS A 198 -17.47 -18.04 20.96
CA LYS A 198 -17.24 -17.89 22.41
C LYS A 198 -17.24 -16.43 22.88
N GLN A 199 -16.82 -15.50 22.03
CA GLN A 199 -16.81 -14.07 22.35
C GLN A 199 -17.69 -13.35 21.36
N ILE A 200 -18.88 -12.99 21.82
CA ILE A 200 -19.92 -12.42 20.98
C ILE A 200 -19.55 -11.04 20.43
N ASP A 201 -18.84 -10.27 21.25
CA ASP A 201 -18.49 -8.87 21.04
C ASP A 201 -17.13 -8.68 20.35
N TYR A 202 -16.34 -9.74 20.20
CA TYR A 202 -15.00 -9.68 19.65
C TYR A 202 -14.97 -9.08 18.23
N ASN A 203 -15.91 -9.46 17.35
CA ASN A 203 -15.99 -8.90 16.01
C ASN A 203 -16.33 -7.40 16.04
N ALA A 204 -17.31 -7.01 16.87
CA ALA A 204 -17.68 -5.61 17.05
C ALA A 204 -16.51 -4.77 17.58
N GLN A 205 -15.75 -5.29 18.56
CA GLN A 205 -14.53 -4.66 19.08
C GLN A 205 -13.43 -4.53 18.01
N ARG A 206 -13.26 -5.55 17.16
CA ARG A 206 -12.27 -5.52 16.07
C ARG A 206 -12.63 -4.48 15.01
N MET A 207 -13.89 -4.47 14.61
CA MET A 207 -14.44 -3.47 13.70
C MET A 207 -14.22 -2.07 14.28
N ALA A 208 -14.60 -1.84 15.54
CA ALA A 208 -14.50 -0.53 16.18
C ALA A 208 -13.07 0.01 16.23
N ARG A 209 -12.12 -0.82 16.69
CA ARG A 209 -10.70 -0.42 16.74
C ARG A 209 -10.13 -0.14 15.35
N THR A 210 -10.50 -0.95 14.37
CA THR A 210 -10.05 -0.74 12.99
C THR A 210 -10.62 0.55 12.42
N SER A 211 -11.91 0.83 12.61
CA SER A 211 -12.57 2.06 12.18
C SER A 211 -11.97 3.31 12.83
N VAL A 212 -11.73 3.29 14.15
CA VAL A 212 -11.06 4.38 14.88
C VAL A 212 -9.65 4.63 14.34
N ASN A 213 -8.87 3.56 14.11
CA ASN A 213 -7.51 3.70 13.60
C ASN A 213 -7.49 4.24 12.16
N HIS A 214 -8.39 3.75 11.31
CA HIS A 214 -8.54 4.22 9.93
C HIS A 214 -9.02 5.67 9.86
N ALA A 215 -9.89 6.10 10.77
CA ALA A 215 -10.36 7.48 10.83
C ALA A 215 -9.21 8.43 11.15
N PHE A 216 -8.44 8.08 12.18
CA PHE A 216 -7.24 8.82 12.57
C PHE A 216 -6.21 8.86 11.43
N PHE A 217 -5.95 7.72 10.78
CA PHE A 217 -5.04 7.63 9.64
C PHE A 217 -5.50 8.51 8.47
N ASN A 218 -6.75 8.36 8.02
CA ASN A 218 -7.26 9.06 6.85
C ASN A 218 -7.30 10.58 7.08
N ALA A 219 -7.72 11.01 8.27
CA ALA A 219 -7.69 12.42 8.65
C ALA A 219 -6.27 12.98 8.70
N ASN A 220 -5.29 12.23 9.22
CA ASN A 220 -3.88 12.62 9.15
C ASN A 220 -3.40 12.74 7.71
N MET A 221 -3.65 11.76 6.84
CA MET A 221 -3.17 11.79 5.45
C MET A 221 -3.74 12.99 4.69
N LYS A 222 -5.04 13.25 4.84
CA LYS A 222 -5.69 14.45 4.27
C LYS A 222 -5.10 15.74 4.84
N SER A 223 -4.82 15.81 6.14
CA SER A 223 -4.23 17.00 6.74
C SER A 223 -2.77 17.20 6.29
N TYR A 224 -1.99 16.13 6.20
CA TYR A 224 -0.61 16.15 5.73
C TYR A 224 -0.55 16.56 4.26
N ALA A 225 -1.48 16.09 3.44
CA ALA A 225 -1.61 16.53 2.06
C ALA A 225 -1.83 18.05 1.98
N LYS A 226 -2.62 18.65 2.87
CA LYS A 226 -2.88 20.10 2.92
C LYS A 226 -1.79 20.94 3.59
N ASN A 227 -0.83 20.35 4.32
CA ASN A 227 0.23 21.09 4.99
C ASN A 227 1.47 21.24 4.07
N PRO A 228 1.88 22.48 3.72
CA PRO A 228 2.95 22.71 2.74
C PRO A 228 4.36 22.37 3.24
N PHE A 229 4.52 22.15 4.54
CA PHE A 229 5.83 21.83 5.15
C PHE A 229 6.05 20.33 5.35
N VAL A 230 5.02 19.51 5.14
CA VAL A 230 5.14 18.05 5.19
C VAL A 230 5.78 17.57 3.91
N GLU A 231 6.93 16.91 3.94
CA GLU A 231 7.60 16.36 2.75
C GLU A 231 7.32 14.87 2.54
N GLY A 232 6.96 14.17 3.61
CA GLY A 232 6.59 12.75 3.59
C GLY A 232 5.87 12.33 4.86
N VAL A 233 5.70 11.03 5.04
CA VAL A 233 5.04 10.45 6.20
C VAL A 233 5.87 9.28 6.72
N GLU A 234 6.33 9.40 7.96
CA GLU A 234 7.07 8.37 8.67
C GLU A 234 6.11 7.32 9.27
N TRP A 235 6.37 6.04 8.99
CA TRP A 235 5.70 4.92 9.59
C TRP A 235 6.33 4.54 10.93
N MET A 236 5.63 4.84 12.03
CA MET A 236 6.10 4.59 13.39
C MET A 236 5.46 3.34 13.98
N LEU A 237 6.29 2.33 14.29
CA LEU A 237 5.86 1.15 15.02
C LEU A 237 5.33 1.52 16.41
N SER A 238 4.30 0.80 16.86
CA SER A 238 3.83 0.90 18.24
C SER A 238 4.90 0.39 19.21
N ASN A 239 5.03 1.03 20.39
CA ASN A 239 5.85 0.49 21.48
C ASN A 239 5.45 -0.93 21.91
N SER A 240 4.22 -1.36 21.62
CA SER A 240 3.75 -2.73 21.89
C SER A 240 3.90 -3.68 20.70
N HIS A 241 4.42 -3.23 19.55
CA HIS A 241 4.52 -4.03 18.32
C HIS A 241 5.33 -5.30 18.55
N TYR A 242 6.53 -5.17 19.12
CA TYR A 242 7.38 -6.33 19.37
C TYR A 242 6.73 -7.36 20.30
N GLU A 243 6.26 -6.94 21.47
CA GLU A 243 5.70 -7.85 22.48
C GLU A 243 4.37 -8.49 22.05
N ARG A 244 3.55 -7.80 21.25
CA ARG A 244 2.22 -8.30 20.84
C ARG A 244 2.21 -9.02 19.49
N GLN A 245 3.15 -8.70 18.60
CA GLN A 245 3.18 -9.22 17.23
C GLN A 245 4.47 -10.01 16.99
N VAL A 246 5.64 -9.37 17.02
CA VAL A 246 6.89 -9.99 16.57
C VAL A 246 7.29 -11.20 17.42
N LYS A 247 7.26 -11.07 18.75
CA LYS A 247 7.63 -12.14 19.68
C LYS A 247 6.70 -13.37 19.61
N PRO A 248 5.36 -13.23 19.61
CA PRO A 248 4.46 -14.39 19.52
C PRO A 248 4.24 -14.92 18.10
N PHE A 249 4.29 -14.08 17.06
CA PHE A 249 3.83 -14.44 15.70
C PHE A 249 4.84 -14.14 14.59
N GLY A 250 5.95 -13.49 14.89
CA GLY A 250 6.93 -13.04 13.90
C GLY A 250 6.62 -11.66 13.30
N PRO A 251 7.55 -11.12 12.49
CA PRO A 251 7.38 -9.84 11.81
C PRO A 251 6.13 -9.81 10.93
N ASP A 252 5.51 -8.63 10.80
CA ASP A 252 4.40 -8.41 9.89
C ASP A 252 4.69 -7.28 8.89
N VAL A 253 3.68 -6.91 8.10
CA VAL A 253 3.81 -5.86 7.09
C VAL A 253 4.18 -4.49 7.68
N CYS A 254 3.89 -4.22 8.96
CA CYS A 254 4.35 -2.98 9.59
C CYS A 254 5.87 -2.94 9.74
N ASP A 255 6.52 -4.09 9.97
CA ASP A 255 7.98 -4.17 10.01
C ASP A 255 8.59 -3.86 8.64
N GLU A 256 7.92 -4.28 7.56
CA GLU A 256 8.30 -3.92 6.19
C GLU A 256 8.12 -2.42 5.96
N TYR A 257 6.97 -1.85 6.34
CA TYR A 257 6.72 -0.42 6.18
C TYR A 257 7.69 0.45 6.99
N ALA A 258 8.05 0.03 8.21
CA ALA A 258 9.01 0.76 9.04
C ALA A 258 10.45 0.70 8.51
N LYS A 259 10.79 -0.30 7.68
CA LYS A 259 12.12 -0.49 7.08
C LYS A 259 12.19 -0.03 5.62
N HIS A 260 11.04 0.24 5.00
CA HIS A 260 10.93 0.71 3.63
C HIS A 260 11.67 2.04 3.48
N ASP A 261 12.52 2.16 2.48
CA ASP A 261 13.19 3.43 2.17
C ASP A 261 13.08 3.69 0.68
N GLU A 262 12.38 4.77 0.35
CA GLU A 262 12.26 5.26 -1.01
C GLU A 262 12.94 6.64 -1.18
N GLY A 263 14.12 6.81 -0.59
CA GLY A 263 14.97 7.99 -0.78
C GLY A 263 14.52 9.23 -0.02
N LEU A 264 13.48 9.10 0.82
CA LEU A 264 13.03 10.09 1.79
C LEU A 264 13.52 9.78 3.22
N GLY A 265 14.18 8.63 3.40
CA GLY A 265 14.59 8.10 4.69
C GLY A 265 13.85 6.82 5.04
N THR A 266 14.45 6.04 5.95
CA THR A 266 13.89 4.77 6.39
C THR A 266 12.54 4.97 7.09
N GLY A 267 11.53 4.22 6.65
CA GLY A 267 10.15 4.32 7.11
C GLY A 267 9.38 5.50 6.55
N VAL A 268 9.96 6.33 5.67
CA VAL A 268 9.33 7.55 5.15
C VAL A 268 8.76 7.33 3.75
N PHE A 269 7.47 7.59 3.61
CA PHE A 269 6.71 7.47 2.37
C PHE A 269 6.34 8.86 1.82
N PRO A 270 6.24 9.03 0.49
CA PRO A 270 5.48 10.12 -0.11
C PRO A 270 4.04 10.12 0.43
N VAL A 271 3.48 11.32 0.64
CA VAL A 271 2.16 11.49 1.28
C VAL A 271 1.05 10.74 0.54
N ASP A 272 1.16 10.57 -0.78
CA ASP A 272 0.21 9.86 -1.64
C ASP A 272 0.45 8.35 -1.74
N LYS A 273 1.53 7.84 -1.14
CA LYS A 273 1.94 6.42 -1.21
C LYS A 273 1.97 5.72 0.16
N VAL A 274 1.50 6.40 1.20
CA VAL A 274 1.47 5.82 2.55
C VAL A 274 0.51 4.62 2.58
N PRO A 275 0.98 3.44 2.99
CA PRO A 275 0.13 2.25 2.99
C PRO A 275 -0.98 2.36 4.04
N LEU A 276 -2.11 1.72 3.77
CA LEU A 276 -3.21 1.63 4.73
C LEU A 276 -2.81 0.73 5.92
N PRO A 277 -3.03 1.15 7.18
CA PRO A 277 -2.83 0.28 8.35
C PRO A 277 -3.65 -1.00 8.27
N HIS A 278 -3.05 -2.12 8.69
CA HIS A 278 -3.76 -3.40 8.74
C HIS A 278 -4.85 -3.41 9.83
N PRO A 279 -5.82 -4.35 9.79
CA PRO A 279 -6.82 -4.49 10.83
C PRO A 279 -6.18 -4.62 12.22
N MET A 280 -6.78 -3.97 13.22
CA MET A 280 -6.29 -3.95 14.60
C MET A 280 -4.88 -3.33 14.80
N CYS A 281 -4.29 -2.68 13.80
CA CYS A 281 -2.97 -2.06 13.94
C CYS A 281 -2.91 -1.05 15.10
N LEU A 282 -1.76 -0.99 15.78
CA LEU A 282 -1.45 0.00 16.83
C LEU A 282 -0.39 1.00 16.41
N CYS A 283 0.28 0.75 15.28
CA CYS A 283 1.26 1.65 14.69
C CYS A 283 0.59 2.96 14.29
N THR A 284 1.42 3.97 14.00
CA THR A 284 0.94 5.30 13.68
C THR A 284 1.84 5.96 12.66
N GLN A 285 1.38 7.08 12.13
CA GLN A 285 2.03 7.80 11.05
C GLN A 285 2.34 9.20 11.56
N ALA A 286 3.55 9.69 11.32
CA ALA A 286 3.93 11.06 11.61
C ALA A 286 4.24 11.80 10.31
N ALA A 287 3.92 13.09 10.25
CA ALA A 287 4.44 13.90 9.16
C ALA A 287 5.97 14.00 9.28
N TYR A 288 6.65 13.76 8.16
CA TYR A 288 8.06 14.05 7.99
C TYR A 288 8.20 15.51 7.56
N ILE A 289 8.69 16.35 8.48
CA ILE A 289 8.90 17.79 8.29
C ILE A 289 10.38 18.06 8.57
N PRO A 290 11.22 18.23 7.53
CA PRO A 290 12.66 18.48 7.72
C PRO A 290 12.95 19.83 8.36
N LYS A 291 12.14 20.83 7.99
CA LYS A 291 12.25 22.20 8.53
C LYS A 291 11.87 22.24 9.99
N ASP A 292 12.55 23.11 10.71
CA ASP A 292 12.31 23.34 12.11
C ASP A 292 11.20 24.38 12.37
N PHE A 293 10.85 24.59 13.64
CA PHE A 293 9.64 25.33 14.01
C PHE A 293 9.84 26.81 13.72
N ASP A 294 11.09 27.25 13.90
CA ASP A 294 11.47 28.63 13.75
C ASP A 294 11.72 28.94 12.26
N GLU A 295 12.31 28.00 11.52
CA GLU A 295 12.43 28.09 10.06
C GLU A 295 11.06 28.24 9.38
N ILE A 296 10.07 27.43 9.78
CA ILE A 296 8.70 27.52 9.24
C ILE A 296 8.06 28.85 9.61
N GLY A 297 8.19 29.31 10.85
CA GLY A 297 7.61 30.57 11.30
C GLY A 297 8.22 31.79 10.62
N GLU A 298 9.54 31.81 10.44
CA GLU A 298 10.23 32.86 9.70
C GLU A 298 9.83 32.88 8.22
N GLU A 299 9.75 31.72 7.58
CA GLU A 299 9.32 31.57 6.18
C GLU A 299 7.89 32.06 5.97
N LEU A 300 6.95 31.64 6.82
CA LEU A 300 5.57 32.16 6.79
C LEU A 300 5.54 33.66 7.06
N GLY A 301 6.33 34.16 8.01
CA GLY A 301 6.39 35.58 8.34
C GLY A 301 6.87 36.44 7.17
N LYS A 302 7.89 35.99 6.44
CA LYS A 302 8.37 36.65 5.21
C LYS A 302 7.29 36.67 4.14
N TRP A 303 6.63 35.53 3.92
CA TRP A 303 5.55 35.39 2.96
C TRP A 303 4.34 36.30 3.26
N VAL A 304 3.89 36.34 4.52
CA VAL A 304 2.82 37.25 4.97
C VAL A 304 3.18 38.73 4.77
N ARG A 305 4.46 39.09 4.86
CA ARG A 305 4.96 40.45 4.57
C ARG A 305 5.14 40.74 3.07
N GLY A 306 4.75 39.82 2.19
CA GLY A 306 4.75 40.01 0.74
C GLY A 306 6.01 39.53 0.03
N GLU A 307 6.92 38.82 0.69
CA GLU A 307 8.02 38.14 0.00
C GLU A 307 7.48 36.93 -0.79
N SER A 308 7.97 36.74 -2.02
CA SER A 308 7.52 35.60 -2.85
C SER A 308 8.03 34.27 -2.28
N ASN A 309 7.15 33.28 -2.24
CA ASN A 309 7.49 31.90 -1.93
C ASN A 309 6.70 30.98 -2.86
N PRO A 310 7.32 30.40 -3.90
CA PRO A 310 6.59 29.64 -4.92
C PRO A 310 5.76 28.48 -4.37
N THR A 311 6.20 27.84 -3.28
CA THR A 311 5.47 26.73 -2.65
C THR A 311 4.24 27.24 -1.92
N LEU A 312 4.38 28.31 -1.13
CA LEU A 312 3.26 28.91 -0.40
C LEU A 312 2.28 29.62 -1.34
N ASP A 313 2.79 30.26 -2.40
CA ASP A 313 1.99 30.88 -3.46
C ASP A 313 1.15 29.81 -4.20
N ALA A 314 1.75 28.65 -4.54
CA ALA A 314 1.02 27.54 -5.15
C ALA A 314 0.03 26.88 -4.18
N TRP A 315 0.43 26.71 -2.91
CA TRP A 315 -0.44 26.19 -1.86
C TRP A 315 -1.65 27.08 -1.65
N TYR A 316 -1.45 28.40 -1.56
CA TYR A 316 -2.52 29.37 -1.47
C TYR A 316 -3.33 29.43 -2.78
N GLY A 317 -2.73 29.22 -3.95
CA GLY A 317 -3.49 29.10 -5.20
C GLY A 317 -4.46 27.91 -5.24
N GLU A 318 -4.07 26.78 -4.65
CA GLU A 318 -4.86 25.54 -4.64
C GLU A 318 -5.91 25.52 -3.53
N PHE A 319 -5.55 25.90 -2.30
CA PHE A 319 -6.47 25.88 -1.16
C PHE A 319 -7.09 27.25 -0.83
N GLY A 320 -6.58 28.32 -1.45
CA GLY A 320 -7.06 29.72 -1.40
C GLY A 320 -8.56 29.91 -1.39
N ARG A 321 -9.21 29.22 -2.33
CA ARG A 321 -10.65 29.30 -2.51
C ARG A 321 -11.43 28.63 -1.39
N GLU A 322 -10.90 27.55 -0.80
CA GLU A 322 -11.48 26.95 0.40
C GLU A 322 -11.37 27.91 1.59
N PHE A 323 -10.24 28.63 1.69
CA PHE A 323 -10.02 29.67 2.72
C PHE A 323 -10.94 30.88 2.58
N ALA A 324 -11.36 31.22 1.36
CA ALA A 324 -12.27 32.34 1.10
C ALA A 324 -13.77 31.95 1.14
N GLY A 325 -14.10 30.76 1.65
CA GLY A 325 -15.48 30.26 1.72
C GLY A 325 -16.07 29.82 0.36
N GLY A 326 -15.23 29.64 -0.65
CA GLY A 326 -15.62 29.22 -2.00
C GLY A 326 -15.93 27.72 -2.14
N GLU A 327 -16.45 27.35 -3.32
CA GLU A 327 -16.74 25.96 -3.67
C GLU A 327 -15.46 25.12 -3.81
N LYS A 328 -15.63 23.81 -3.57
CA LYS A 328 -14.59 22.78 -3.68
C LYS A 328 -13.88 22.85 -5.03
N GLN A 329 -12.55 22.76 -5.02
CA GLN A 329 -11.85 22.26 -6.20
C GLN A 329 -11.67 20.75 -6.05
N ASP A 330 -12.18 19.97 -6.99
CA ASP A 330 -11.77 18.56 -7.20
C ASP A 330 -10.35 18.51 -7.80
N GLY A 331 -9.45 19.36 -7.28
CA GLY A 331 -8.05 19.43 -7.66
C GLY A 331 -7.28 18.26 -7.07
N ASP A 332 -6.17 17.92 -7.71
CA ASP A 332 -5.19 17.02 -7.14
C ASP A 332 -4.59 17.69 -5.90
N ILE A 333 -4.92 17.20 -4.69
CA ILE A 333 -4.45 17.73 -3.41
C ILE A 333 -2.91 17.73 -3.28
N TYR A 334 -2.19 17.13 -4.22
CA TYR A 334 -0.73 17.14 -4.29
C TYR A 334 -0.17 18.10 -5.34
N LYS A 335 -1.00 18.86 -6.05
CA LYS A 335 -0.60 19.71 -7.18
C LYS A 335 0.31 20.87 -6.79
N PHE A 336 0.11 21.44 -5.60
CA PHE A 336 0.96 22.51 -5.07
C PHE A 336 2.36 22.01 -4.63
N ARG A 337 2.51 20.70 -4.44
CA ARG A 337 3.81 20.11 -4.10
C ARG A 337 4.65 20.05 -5.36
N LYS A 338 5.91 20.47 -5.26
CA LYS A 338 6.89 20.23 -6.32
C LYS A 338 7.08 18.72 -6.44
N LYS A 339 6.29 18.07 -7.29
CA LYS A 339 6.38 16.63 -7.52
C LYS A 339 7.72 16.38 -8.19
N GLU A 340 8.53 15.57 -7.54
CA GLU A 340 9.59 14.85 -8.23
C GLU A 340 8.97 14.14 -9.44
N SER A 341 9.58 14.26 -10.63
CA SER A 341 9.05 13.56 -11.80
C SER A 341 9.05 12.06 -11.51
N TYR A 342 8.09 11.33 -12.07
CA TYR A 342 8.03 9.89 -11.83
C TYR A 342 9.32 9.18 -12.26
N ALA A 343 10.00 9.71 -13.29
CA ALA A 343 11.33 9.31 -13.71
C ALA A 343 12.41 9.62 -12.67
N ASP A 344 12.47 10.84 -12.13
CA ASP A 344 13.45 11.23 -11.10
C ASP A 344 13.28 10.36 -9.83
N TRP A 345 12.04 10.14 -9.40
CA TRP A 345 11.70 9.25 -8.28
C TRP A 345 12.12 7.81 -8.56
N PHE A 346 11.89 7.34 -9.79
CA PHE A 346 12.24 5.98 -10.21
C PHE A 346 13.76 5.79 -10.32
N ASP A 347 14.49 6.79 -10.78
CA ASP A 347 15.94 6.76 -10.97
C ASP A 347 16.71 6.63 -9.65
N LYS A 348 16.14 7.13 -8.56
CA LYS A 348 16.68 6.96 -7.20
C LYS A 348 16.52 5.55 -6.63
N ARG A 349 15.79 4.65 -7.30
CA ARG A 349 15.56 3.27 -6.82
C ARG A 349 16.75 2.36 -7.15
N ASN A 350 16.94 1.31 -6.35
CA ASN A 350 17.91 0.27 -6.66
C ASN A 350 17.46 -0.60 -7.85
N ASP A 351 18.40 -1.28 -8.50
CA ASP A 351 18.15 -2.10 -9.70
C ASP A 351 17.16 -3.23 -9.49
N SER A 352 17.12 -3.81 -8.29
CA SER A 352 16.16 -4.87 -7.95
C SER A 352 14.72 -4.35 -7.98
N TYR A 353 14.48 -3.19 -7.36
CA TYR A 353 13.19 -2.53 -7.40
C TYR A 353 12.82 -2.12 -8.82
N LYS A 354 13.74 -1.46 -9.55
CA LYS A 354 13.50 -1.02 -10.93
C LYS A 354 13.06 -2.17 -11.82
N LYS A 355 13.71 -3.32 -11.70
CA LYS A 355 13.40 -4.53 -12.48
C LYS A 355 12.06 -5.18 -12.07
N ALA A 356 11.76 -5.23 -10.77
CA ALA A 356 10.48 -5.75 -10.29
C ALA A 356 9.30 -4.86 -10.73
N PHE A 357 9.48 -3.55 -10.67
CA PHE A 357 8.47 -2.56 -11.01
C PHE A 357 8.18 -2.52 -12.52
N LEU A 358 9.22 -2.37 -13.35
CA LEU A 358 9.05 -2.25 -14.81
C LEU A 358 8.83 -3.59 -15.51
N GLY A 359 9.25 -4.70 -14.88
CA GLY A 359 9.45 -5.96 -15.57
C GLY A 359 10.71 -5.95 -16.45
N THR A 360 11.11 -7.14 -16.90
CA THR A 360 12.45 -7.35 -17.50
C THR A 360 12.72 -6.50 -18.75
N HIS A 361 11.79 -6.42 -19.70
CA HIS A 361 12.02 -5.73 -20.98
C HIS A 361 12.16 -4.22 -20.78
N LYS A 362 11.19 -3.59 -20.11
CA LYS A 362 11.20 -2.16 -19.82
C LYS A 362 12.39 -1.75 -18.96
N TYR A 363 12.79 -2.57 -17.99
CA TYR A 363 14.00 -2.34 -17.20
C TYR A 363 15.26 -2.22 -18.07
N TYR A 364 15.42 -3.07 -19.09
CA TYR A 364 16.58 -2.98 -19.98
C TYR A 364 16.49 -1.80 -20.95
N LEU A 365 15.30 -1.35 -21.35
CA LEU A 365 15.14 -0.07 -22.05
C LEU A 365 15.53 1.12 -21.16
N HIS A 366 15.16 1.08 -19.87
CA HIS A 366 15.53 2.08 -18.88
C HIS A 366 17.04 2.13 -18.66
N LYS A 367 17.66 0.97 -18.46
CA LYS A 367 19.12 0.83 -18.34
C LYS A 367 19.88 1.31 -19.57
N ALA A 368 19.30 1.14 -20.77
CA ALA A 368 19.83 1.65 -22.02
C ALA A 368 19.72 3.19 -22.18
N GLY A 369 19.01 3.89 -21.31
CA GLY A 369 18.77 5.33 -21.43
C GLY A 369 17.79 5.71 -22.54
N VAL A 370 17.00 4.76 -23.05
CA VAL A 370 16.01 5.00 -24.12
C VAL A 370 14.56 4.98 -23.63
N PHE A 371 14.36 4.78 -22.32
CA PHE A 371 13.04 4.75 -21.69
C PHE A 371 12.52 6.17 -21.45
N LYS A 372 11.26 6.41 -21.83
CA LYS A 372 10.60 7.71 -21.71
C LYS A 372 9.57 7.68 -20.59
N ASP A 373 9.24 8.83 -20.00
CA ASP A 373 8.24 8.93 -18.93
C ASP A 373 6.89 8.31 -19.30
N GLY A 374 6.44 8.46 -20.55
CA GLY A 374 5.19 7.84 -21.01
C GLY A 374 5.22 6.30 -21.02
N TYR A 375 6.39 5.66 -20.91
CA TYR A 375 6.52 4.21 -20.99
C TYR A 375 6.22 3.49 -19.67
N PHE A 376 6.13 4.21 -18.55
CA PHE A 376 5.81 3.61 -17.26
C PHE A 376 4.46 2.86 -17.33
N ASP A 377 3.45 3.49 -17.92
CA ASP A 377 2.09 2.95 -18.00
C ASP A 377 1.80 2.13 -19.27
N MET A 378 2.60 2.28 -20.33
CA MET A 378 2.37 1.58 -21.60
C MET A 378 2.67 0.07 -21.51
N PRO A 379 1.80 -0.84 -21.96
CA PRO A 379 2.11 -2.28 -21.94
C PRO A 379 3.27 -2.62 -22.89
N TRP A 380 4.01 -3.70 -22.60
CA TRP A 380 5.14 -4.12 -23.46
C TRP A 380 4.73 -4.34 -24.92
N ALA A 381 3.52 -4.82 -25.17
CA ALA A 381 3.00 -5.05 -26.53
C ALA A 381 3.08 -3.79 -27.42
N GLU A 382 2.88 -2.61 -26.85
CA GLU A 382 2.97 -1.32 -27.55
C GLU A 382 4.42 -0.84 -27.71
N LEU A 383 5.32 -1.29 -26.83
CA LEU A 383 6.74 -0.95 -26.86
C LEU A 383 7.59 -1.97 -27.64
N ASN A 384 7.01 -3.09 -28.08
CA ASN A 384 7.70 -4.23 -28.66
C ASN A 384 8.10 -4.03 -30.13
N THR A 385 8.83 -2.96 -30.42
CA THR A 385 9.41 -2.70 -31.76
C THR A 385 10.65 -3.56 -31.99
N GLU A 386 11.06 -3.74 -33.26
CA GLU A 386 12.33 -4.43 -33.58
C GLU A 386 13.53 -3.76 -32.88
N LYS A 387 13.60 -2.43 -32.96
CA LYS A 387 14.62 -1.62 -32.31
C LYS A 387 14.70 -1.92 -30.80
N ASN A 388 13.56 -1.92 -30.10
CA ASN A 388 13.52 -2.17 -28.67
C ASN A 388 13.88 -3.61 -28.31
N ARG A 389 13.49 -4.60 -29.12
CA ARG A 389 13.91 -6.01 -28.93
C ARG A 389 15.43 -6.16 -29.02
N ILE A 390 16.05 -5.53 -30.02
CA ILE A 390 17.51 -5.56 -30.21
C ILE A 390 18.22 -4.92 -29.02
N ILE A 391 17.77 -3.74 -28.56
CA ILE A 391 18.33 -3.05 -27.38
C ILE A 391 18.21 -3.95 -26.15
N VAL A 392 17.03 -4.53 -25.88
CA VAL A 392 16.82 -5.40 -24.72
C VAL A 392 17.71 -6.64 -24.77
N ALA A 393 17.82 -7.31 -25.93
CA ALA A 393 18.69 -8.47 -26.11
C ALA A 393 20.17 -8.13 -25.85
N ARG A 394 20.63 -6.99 -26.37
CA ARG A 394 21.97 -6.45 -26.15
C ARG A 394 22.23 -6.15 -24.68
N GLU A 395 21.42 -5.31 -24.05
CA GLU A 395 21.62 -4.91 -22.65
C GLU A 395 21.56 -6.08 -21.68
N LYS A 396 20.68 -7.05 -21.95
CA LYS A 396 20.61 -8.30 -21.19
C LYS A 396 21.89 -9.11 -21.33
N THR A 397 22.43 -9.22 -22.53
CA THR A 397 23.70 -9.93 -22.81
C THR A 397 24.89 -9.25 -22.15
N LEU A 398 24.93 -7.91 -22.15
CA LEU A 398 25.98 -7.15 -21.45
C LEU A 398 25.88 -7.33 -19.93
N ALA A 399 24.66 -7.33 -19.38
CA ALA A 399 24.44 -7.46 -17.95
C ALA A 399 24.66 -8.89 -17.41
N GLN A 400 24.35 -9.93 -18.19
CA GLN A 400 24.32 -11.33 -17.72
C GLN A 400 25.40 -12.22 -18.34
N GLY A 401 26.07 -11.76 -19.40
CA GLY A 401 26.93 -12.60 -20.22
C GLY A 401 26.20 -13.21 -21.43
N PRO A 402 26.94 -13.68 -22.45
CA PRO A 402 26.37 -14.40 -23.58
C PRO A 402 25.68 -15.70 -23.13
N LYS A 403 24.38 -15.82 -23.43
CA LYS A 403 23.60 -17.00 -23.09
C LYS A 403 23.56 -17.97 -24.27
N TRP A 404 24.18 -19.13 -24.14
CA TRP A 404 24.13 -20.21 -25.13
C TRP A 404 22.98 -21.18 -24.84
N LYS A 405 22.56 -21.96 -25.86
CA LYS A 405 21.52 -23.00 -25.72
C LYS A 405 21.87 -24.03 -24.64
N SER A 406 23.15 -24.36 -24.51
CA SER A 406 23.73 -25.15 -23.42
C SER A 406 25.22 -24.86 -23.32
N GLU A 407 25.84 -25.24 -22.21
CA GLU A 407 27.29 -25.18 -22.04
C GLU A 407 28.03 -26.06 -23.08
N ILE A 408 27.48 -27.23 -23.39
CA ILE A 408 27.99 -28.12 -24.44
C ILE A 408 28.04 -27.40 -25.79
N LYS A 409 27.01 -26.61 -26.14
CA LYS A 409 26.97 -25.86 -27.41
C LYS A 409 28.04 -24.77 -27.48
N LEU A 410 28.34 -24.12 -26.35
CA LEU A 410 29.43 -23.16 -26.26
C LEU A 410 30.78 -23.85 -26.51
N GLU A 411 31.05 -24.95 -25.81
CA GLU A 411 32.28 -25.72 -25.98
C GLU A 411 32.45 -26.26 -27.42
N GLU A 412 31.39 -26.79 -28.01
CA GLU A 412 31.37 -27.22 -29.42
C GLU A 412 31.73 -26.05 -30.38
N HIS A 413 31.21 -24.85 -30.11
CA HIS A 413 31.52 -23.68 -30.91
C HIS A 413 32.99 -23.28 -30.79
N VAL A 414 33.53 -23.21 -29.57
CA VAL A 414 34.93 -22.88 -29.28
C VAL A 414 35.85 -23.89 -29.96
N ALA A 415 35.62 -25.20 -29.78
CA ALA A 415 36.40 -26.25 -30.42
C ALA A 415 36.36 -26.14 -31.96
N LYS A 416 35.19 -25.87 -32.54
CA LYS A 416 35.03 -25.65 -33.98
C LYS A 416 35.80 -24.41 -34.46
N ARG A 417 35.83 -23.33 -33.68
CA ARG A 417 36.57 -22.11 -34.05
C ARG A 417 38.08 -22.31 -33.99
N LYS A 418 38.58 -23.04 -32.99
CA LYS A 418 39.99 -23.46 -32.89
C LYS A 418 40.43 -24.29 -34.09
N LYS A 419 39.62 -25.29 -34.47
CA LYS A 419 39.92 -26.15 -35.63
C LYS A 419 39.97 -25.38 -36.95
N LYS A 420 39.19 -24.29 -37.06
CA LYS A 420 39.20 -23.41 -38.23
C LYS A 420 40.23 -22.29 -38.14
N GLU A 421 41.03 -22.24 -37.08
CA GLU A 421 42.02 -21.19 -36.84
C GLU A 421 41.41 -19.77 -36.75
N HIS A 422 40.12 -19.67 -36.46
CA HIS A 422 39.45 -18.38 -36.26
C HIS A 422 39.78 -17.74 -34.91
N ILE A 423 40.21 -18.56 -33.94
CA ILE A 423 40.64 -18.12 -32.60
C ILE A 423 41.91 -18.88 -32.19
N PRO A 424 42.73 -18.29 -31.31
CA PRO A 424 43.91 -18.96 -30.75
C PRO A 424 43.58 -20.27 -30.03
N GLN A 425 44.53 -21.21 -30.03
CA GLN A 425 44.32 -22.56 -29.47
C GLN A 425 44.17 -22.54 -27.95
N GLU A 426 44.73 -21.54 -27.28
CA GLU A 426 44.66 -21.34 -25.83
C GLU A 426 43.35 -20.72 -25.34
N TRP A 427 42.52 -20.17 -26.24
CA TRP A 427 41.27 -19.52 -25.83
C TRP A 427 40.33 -20.48 -25.11
N THR A 428 39.81 -20.03 -23.98
CA THR A 428 38.74 -20.70 -23.25
C THR A 428 37.38 -20.19 -23.70
N SER A 429 36.30 -20.86 -23.28
CA SER A 429 34.93 -20.37 -23.43
C SER A 429 34.71 -19.00 -22.79
N LYS A 430 35.49 -18.66 -21.76
CA LYS A 430 35.48 -17.33 -21.13
C LYS A 430 36.06 -16.29 -22.07
N ASP A 431 37.24 -16.53 -22.66
CA ASP A 431 37.90 -15.60 -23.60
C ASP A 431 37.03 -15.37 -24.84
N TYR A 432 36.43 -16.43 -25.35
CA TYR A 432 35.51 -16.38 -26.48
C TYR A 432 34.25 -15.55 -26.17
N ASN A 433 33.63 -15.74 -25.00
CA ASN A 433 32.51 -14.91 -24.57
C ASN A 433 32.93 -13.44 -24.32
N SER A 434 34.16 -13.19 -23.86
CA SER A 434 34.70 -11.83 -23.72
C SER A 434 34.87 -11.14 -25.08
N LYS A 435 35.34 -11.84 -26.12
CA LYS A 435 35.38 -11.29 -27.50
C LYS A 435 33.98 -10.95 -28.01
N ILE A 436 33.00 -11.82 -27.77
CA ILE A 436 31.59 -11.59 -28.12
C ILE A 436 31.07 -10.31 -27.43
N GLN A 437 31.29 -10.18 -26.12
CA GLN A 437 30.88 -8.99 -25.38
C GLN A 437 31.58 -7.72 -25.88
N GLY A 438 32.85 -7.80 -26.27
CA GLY A 438 33.58 -6.68 -26.86
C GLY A 438 32.92 -6.14 -28.13
N ILE A 439 32.49 -7.03 -29.04
CA ILE A 439 31.79 -6.65 -30.27
C ILE A 439 30.42 -6.04 -29.95
N ILE A 440 29.62 -6.69 -29.11
CA ILE A 440 28.29 -6.20 -28.73
C ILE A 440 28.37 -4.86 -27.99
N ASN A 441 29.43 -4.63 -27.20
CA ASN A 441 29.62 -3.38 -26.46
C ASN A 441 30.12 -2.22 -27.34
N ASN A 442 30.79 -2.51 -28.46
CA ASN A 442 31.35 -1.50 -29.34
C ASN A 442 30.26 -0.76 -30.12
N LYS A 443 30.06 0.52 -29.81
CA LYS A 443 29.06 1.40 -30.42
C LYS A 443 29.18 1.52 -31.95
N GLU A 444 30.39 1.31 -32.48
CA GLU A 444 30.67 1.36 -33.92
C GLU A 444 30.33 0.09 -34.68
N SER A 445 29.96 -0.99 -33.97
CA SER A 445 29.62 -2.25 -34.62
C SER A 445 28.34 -2.13 -35.42
N ASP A 446 28.35 -2.75 -36.60
CA ASP A 446 27.19 -2.84 -37.47
C ASP A 446 26.17 -3.82 -36.88
N VAL A 447 24.88 -3.52 -37.08
CA VAL A 447 23.77 -4.36 -36.66
C VAL A 447 22.97 -4.77 -37.88
N TYR A 448 22.78 -6.07 -38.05
CA TYR A 448 22.00 -6.65 -39.14
C TYR A 448 20.79 -7.41 -38.61
N ARG A 449 19.68 -7.33 -39.35
CA ARG A 449 18.57 -8.27 -39.27
C ARG A 449 18.89 -9.48 -40.15
N TYR A 450 18.59 -10.68 -39.66
CA TYR A 450 18.73 -11.92 -40.42
C TYR A 450 17.50 -12.83 -40.26
N LEU A 451 16.83 -13.11 -41.38
CA LEU A 451 15.64 -13.98 -41.49
C LEU A 451 14.50 -13.65 -40.50
N ASP A 452 14.36 -12.39 -40.09
CA ASP A 452 13.41 -11.89 -39.09
C ASP A 452 13.43 -12.60 -37.72
N LYS A 453 14.45 -13.43 -37.49
CA LYS A 453 14.60 -14.28 -36.29
C LYS A 453 15.83 -13.92 -35.47
N TYR A 454 16.85 -13.37 -36.14
CA TYR A 454 18.16 -13.15 -35.55
C TYR A 454 18.59 -11.71 -35.71
N VAL A 455 19.35 -11.26 -34.72
CA VAL A 455 20.14 -10.04 -34.79
C VAL A 455 21.62 -10.42 -34.85
N VAL A 456 22.37 -9.72 -35.70
CA VAL A 456 23.79 -9.95 -35.90
C VAL A 456 24.55 -8.66 -35.64
N PHE A 457 25.52 -8.71 -34.74
CA PHE A 457 26.46 -7.62 -34.45
C PHE A 457 27.79 -7.92 -35.14
N SER A 458 28.43 -6.89 -35.71
CA SER A 458 29.72 -7.06 -36.40
C SER A 458 30.68 -5.91 -36.15
N ASP A 459 31.96 -6.23 -35.91
CA ASP A 459 33.05 -5.24 -35.87
C ASP A 459 33.75 -5.06 -37.23
N GLY A 460 33.24 -5.70 -38.30
CA GLY A 460 33.80 -5.68 -39.65
C GLY A 460 34.61 -6.94 -39.99
N ASP A 461 35.09 -7.66 -38.98
CA ASP A 461 35.86 -8.89 -39.13
C ASP A 461 35.14 -10.09 -38.52
N TRP A 462 34.39 -9.88 -37.44
CA TRP A 462 33.63 -10.90 -36.72
C TRP A 462 32.14 -10.63 -36.78
N ILE A 463 31.37 -11.72 -36.87
CA ILE A 463 29.94 -11.69 -36.61
C ILE A 463 29.62 -12.32 -35.25
N VAL A 464 28.59 -11.79 -34.60
CA VAL A 464 27.94 -12.35 -33.42
C VAL A 464 26.44 -12.40 -33.70
N MET A 465 25.89 -13.61 -33.83
CA MET A 465 24.48 -13.84 -34.11
C MET A 465 23.76 -14.38 -32.88
N MET A 466 22.62 -13.78 -32.56
CA MET A 466 21.74 -14.23 -31.48
C MET A 466 20.26 -14.11 -31.88
N SER A 467 19.39 -14.85 -31.19
CA SER A 467 17.94 -14.69 -31.30
C SER A 467 17.49 -13.34 -30.76
N GLN A 468 16.27 -12.92 -31.08
CA GLN A 468 15.67 -11.68 -30.56
C GLN A 468 15.50 -11.66 -29.04
N GLU A 469 15.55 -12.82 -28.38
CA GLU A 469 15.51 -12.98 -26.92
C GLU A 469 16.90 -12.96 -26.26
N GLY A 470 17.96 -12.85 -27.06
CA GLY A 470 19.36 -12.78 -26.63
C GLY A 470 20.03 -14.14 -26.44
N THR A 471 19.55 -15.21 -27.09
CA THR A 471 20.22 -16.52 -27.05
C THR A 471 21.23 -16.64 -28.20
N MET A 472 22.49 -16.94 -27.91
CA MET A 472 23.57 -17.07 -28.88
C MET A 472 23.32 -18.22 -29.85
N GLU A 473 23.54 -17.95 -31.14
CA GLU A 473 23.48 -18.95 -32.20
C GLU A 473 24.87 -19.24 -32.77
N THR A 474 25.67 -18.21 -33.02
CA THR A 474 27.05 -18.39 -33.49
C THR A 474 27.84 -17.08 -33.32
N ALA A 475 29.16 -17.19 -33.23
CA ALA A 475 30.07 -16.06 -33.40
C ALA A 475 31.35 -16.52 -34.10
N PHE A 476 31.84 -15.77 -35.08
CA PHE A 476 33.09 -16.10 -35.78
C PHE A 476 33.53 -15.01 -36.75
N SER A 477 34.80 -15.05 -37.17
CA SER A 477 35.30 -14.33 -38.33
C SER A 477 35.05 -15.11 -39.62
N PRO A 478 34.23 -14.62 -40.56
CA PRO A 478 34.04 -15.24 -41.87
C PRO A 478 35.24 -14.99 -42.80
N ASP A 479 35.56 -15.96 -43.68
CA ASP A 479 36.66 -15.84 -44.64
C ASP A 479 36.48 -14.68 -45.64
N ASP A 480 35.23 -14.43 -46.07
CA ASP A 480 34.82 -13.26 -46.85
C ASP A 480 33.62 -12.61 -46.18
N PHE A 481 33.90 -11.59 -45.38
CA PHE A 481 32.87 -10.86 -44.61
C PHE A 481 31.79 -10.25 -45.52
N LYS A 482 32.19 -9.55 -46.59
CA LYS A 482 31.26 -8.82 -47.46
C LYS A 482 30.28 -9.76 -48.16
N SER A 483 30.78 -10.89 -48.67
CA SER A 483 29.91 -11.93 -49.24
C SER A 483 29.03 -12.59 -48.18
N TYR A 484 29.52 -12.73 -46.94
CA TYR A 484 28.78 -13.39 -45.87
C TYR A 484 27.54 -12.60 -45.43
N VAL A 485 27.68 -11.29 -45.19
CA VAL A 485 26.57 -10.41 -44.74
C VAL A 485 25.80 -9.76 -45.91
N ALA A 486 25.83 -10.39 -47.08
CA ALA A 486 25.22 -9.85 -48.29
C ALA A 486 23.67 -9.90 -48.24
N LYS A 487 23.01 -8.91 -48.84
CA LYS A 487 21.55 -8.77 -48.82
C LYS A 487 20.85 -9.95 -49.49
N GLU A 488 21.46 -10.52 -50.52
CA GLU A 488 20.94 -11.69 -51.25
C GLU A 488 20.92 -12.95 -50.37
N LYS A 489 21.73 -12.99 -49.32
CA LYS A 489 21.75 -14.08 -48.32
C LYS A 489 20.77 -13.84 -47.16
N GLY A 490 20.00 -12.74 -47.18
CA GLY A 490 18.98 -12.42 -46.19
C GLY A 490 19.44 -11.53 -45.04
N TYR A 491 20.60 -10.87 -45.17
CA TYR A 491 21.10 -9.88 -44.21
C TYR A 491 20.64 -8.47 -44.57
N GLU A 492 20.05 -7.75 -43.63
CA GLU A 492 19.66 -6.34 -43.80
C GLU A 492 20.38 -5.47 -42.77
N LEU A 493 21.22 -4.54 -43.23
CA LEU A 493 21.92 -3.60 -42.34
C LEU A 493 20.91 -2.61 -41.74
N LEU A 494 20.82 -2.57 -40.41
CA LEU A 494 19.98 -1.66 -39.65
C LEU A 494 20.71 -0.37 -39.25
N GLY A 495 22.04 -0.36 -39.39
CA GLY A 495 22.91 0.74 -38.99
C GLY A 495 23.93 0.31 -37.93
N LYS A 496 24.55 1.30 -37.30
CA LYS A 496 25.48 1.07 -36.18
C LYS A 496 24.73 0.93 -34.85
N ILE A 497 25.37 0.28 -33.87
CA ILE A 497 24.80 0.17 -32.52
C ILE A 497 24.39 1.55 -31.99
N GLU A 498 25.23 2.58 -32.10
CA GLU A 498 24.88 3.91 -31.58
C GLU A 498 23.62 4.53 -32.19
N GLU A 499 23.31 4.23 -33.45
CA GLU A 499 22.12 4.74 -34.14
C GLU A 499 20.83 4.13 -33.58
N LEU A 500 20.91 2.91 -33.04
CA LEU A 500 19.81 2.28 -32.32
C LEU A 500 19.48 3.00 -31.00
N TYR A 501 20.39 3.80 -30.44
CA TYR A 501 20.16 4.51 -29.18
C TYR A 501 19.78 5.97 -29.39
N LYS A 502 19.94 6.51 -30.61
CA LYS A 502 19.45 7.83 -30.97
C LYS A 502 17.92 7.83 -30.93
N HIS A 503 17.31 8.82 -30.28
CA HIS A 503 15.88 9.04 -30.34
C HIS A 503 15.49 9.30 -31.79
N GLY A 504 14.55 8.53 -32.34
CA GLY A 504 13.95 8.89 -33.63
C GLY A 504 13.35 10.28 -33.49
N GLN A 505 13.65 11.15 -34.46
CA GLN A 505 12.99 12.45 -34.61
C GLN A 505 11.47 12.29 -34.71
#